data_AF-A0A2D4G0C7-F1
#
_entry.id   AF-A0A2D4G0C7-F1
#
_cell.length_a   1.000
_cell.length_b   1.000
_cell.length_c   1.000
_cell.angle_alpha   90.00
_cell.angle_beta   90.00
_cell.angle_gamma   90.00
#
_symmetry.space_group_name_H-M   'P 1'
#
loop_
_entity.id
_entity.type
_entity.pdbx_description
1 polymer ?
#
loop_
_entity_poly.entity_id
_entity_poly.type
_entity_poly.pdbx_seq_one_letter_code
_entity_poly.pdbx_strand_id
1 'polypeptide(L)'
;MDFTPRNSEQSARVKTQKELMKALKEMKIRLPSEKRSKGKSGTLATLQYALSCVKQVQASQDYYQQWSIDDSQTCSLDMSTYTIEELENITSEYTLKNPDTFTVAVSFTTGKILYISDQAAFILRCKREVFKGAKFAQFLAPQDVSIFYGSTAPYHLPSWGACPSATSMDYTQEKSIFCRISGGHAGARELRYYPFRLTPYLTKVRDSDSAEGQPCCLLIAERIHSGYEAPRIPPDKRIFTTRHTPSCLFQDVDERAAPLLGYLPQDLVGTPVLFYLHPEDRPLMLAIHKKILQYA
;
A
#
# COMPACT_ATOMS: atom_id res chain seq x y z
N MET A 1 52.64 -36.64 -3.06
CA MET A 1 51.32 -36.55 -2.41
C MET A 1 50.66 -35.29 -2.93
N ASP A 2 49.90 -35.38 -4.03
CA ASP A 2 49.16 -34.24 -4.57
C ASP A 2 47.78 -34.17 -3.92
N PHE A 3 47.58 -33.17 -3.07
CA PHE A 3 46.28 -32.81 -2.53
C PHE A 3 45.46 -32.09 -3.61
N THR A 4 44.50 -32.79 -4.22
CA THR A 4 43.56 -32.21 -5.18
C THR A 4 42.54 -31.28 -4.49
N PRO A 5 42.46 -29.97 -4.81
CA PRO A 5 41.49 -29.04 -4.21
C PRO A 5 40.08 -29.10 -4.86
N ARG A 6 39.92 -29.88 -5.94
CA ARG A 6 38.73 -29.84 -6.83
C ARG A 6 37.39 -30.17 -6.17
N ASN A 7 37.40 -30.96 -5.11
CA ASN A 7 36.18 -31.49 -4.50
C ASN A 7 35.49 -30.46 -3.58
N SER A 8 36.25 -29.55 -2.96
CA SER A 8 35.68 -28.51 -2.08
C SER A 8 35.05 -27.37 -2.90
N GLU A 9 35.67 -26.97 -4.01
CA GLU A 9 35.15 -25.93 -4.91
C GLU A 9 33.84 -26.34 -5.58
N GLN A 10 33.72 -27.62 -5.96
CA GLN A 10 32.52 -28.15 -6.58
C GLN A 10 31.34 -28.19 -5.59
N SER A 11 31.61 -28.58 -4.33
CA SER A 11 30.64 -28.53 -3.23
C SER A 11 30.19 -27.09 -2.92
N ALA A 12 31.13 -26.14 -2.88
CA ALA A 12 30.83 -24.73 -2.66
C ALA A 12 29.93 -24.15 -3.76
N ARG A 13 30.23 -24.43 -5.04
CA ARG A 13 29.42 -23.98 -6.18
C ARG A 13 27.99 -24.51 -6.14
N VAL A 14 27.79 -25.78 -5.80
CA VAL A 14 26.45 -26.38 -5.68
C VAL A 14 25.66 -25.75 -4.54
N LYS A 15 26.32 -25.44 -3.41
CA LYS A 15 25.69 -24.73 -2.29
C LYS A 15 25.26 -23.32 -2.71
N THR A 16 26.13 -22.56 -3.36
CA THR A 16 25.81 -21.21 -3.87
C THR A 16 24.67 -21.23 -4.89
N GLN A 17 24.65 -22.22 -5.79
CA GLN A 17 23.57 -22.37 -6.78
C GLN A 17 22.22 -22.68 -6.09
N LYS A 18 22.23 -23.51 -5.04
CA LYS A 18 21.03 -23.83 -4.26
C LYS A 18 20.49 -22.59 -3.53
N GLU A 19 21.36 -21.78 -2.95
CA GLU A 19 21.00 -20.52 -2.30
C GLU A 19 20.44 -19.50 -3.30
N LEU A 20 21.08 -19.35 -4.46
CA LEU A 20 20.59 -18.48 -5.55
C LEU A 20 19.19 -18.89 -6.01
N MET A 21 18.96 -20.19 -6.19
CA MET A 21 17.65 -20.71 -6.59
C MET A 21 16.59 -20.54 -5.51
N LYS A 22 16.96 -20.56 -4.23
CA LYS A 22 16.06 -20.26 -3.11
C LYS A 22 15.67 -18.77 -3.12
N ALA A 23 16.66 -17.87 -3.23
CA ALA A 23 16.42 -16.43 -3.32
C ALA A 23 15.53 -16.07 -4.53
N LEU A 24 15.78 -16.68 -5.69
CA LEU A 24 14.97 -16.45 -6.88
C LEU A 24 13.51 -16.92 -6.71
N LYS A 25 13.28 -18.03 -6.01
CA LYS A 25 11.92 -18.47 -5.66
C LYS A 25 11.22 -17.48 -4.74
N GLU A 26 11.92 -16.94 -3.75
CA GLU A 26 11.39 -15.93 -2.82
C GLU A 26 11.04 -14.62 -3.56
N MET A 27 11.91 -14.16 -4.47
CA MET A 27 11.62 -12.99 -5.30
C MET A 27 10.42 -13.21 -6.21
N LYS A 28 10.28 -14.42 -6.78
CA LYS A 28 9.16 -14.74 -7.67
C LYS A 28 7.80 -14.71 -6.97
N ILE A 29 7.76 -14.97 -5.66
CA ILE A 29 6.54 -14.87 -4.86
C ILE A 29 6.05 -13.42 -4.74
N ARG A 30 6.97 -12.43 -4.75
CA ARG A 30 6.65 -11.00 -4.61
C ARG A 30 6.26 -10.31 -5.92
N LEU A 31 6.38 -10.98 -7.07
CA LEU A 31 5.99 -10.44 -8.36
C LEU A 31 4.46 -10.25 -8.46
N PRO A 32 3.98 -9.10 -8.99
CA PRO A 32 2.58 -8.88 -9.33
C PRO A 32 2.06 -9.95 -10.29
N SER A 33 0.79 -10.33 -10.14
CA SER A 33 0.14 -11.39 -10.92
C SER A 33 0.28 -11.20 -12.42
N GLU A 34 0.17 -9.96 -12.93
CA GLU A 34 0.26 -9.67 -14.36
C GLU A 34 1.67 -9.93 -14.93
N LYS A 35 2.70 -9.88 -14.07
CA LYS A 35 4.12 -10.02 -14.46
C LYS A 35 4.65 -11.44 -14.29
N ARG A 36 3.82 -12.39 -13.82
CA ARG A 36 4.25 -13.79 -13.58
C ARG A 36 4.25 -14.59 -14.89
N SER A 37 5.30 -14.45 -15.70
CA SER A 37 5.51 -15.32 -16.87
C SER A 37 6.17 -16.66 -16.50
N LYS A 38 5.84 -17.74 -17.23
CA LYS A 38 6.50 -19.05 -17.13
C LYS A 38 7.70 -19.09 -18.08
N GLY A 39 8.87 -19.57 -17.61
CA GLY A 39 10.09 -19.76 -18.42
C GLY A 39 11.26 -18.81 -18.12
N LYS A 40 12.30 -18.82 -18.98
CA LYS A 40 13.56 -18.04 -18.81
C LYS A 40 13.34 -16.51 -18.81
N SER A 41 12.35 -16.03 -19.57
CA SER A 41 11.88 -14.63 -19.54
C SER A 41 11.37 -14.23 -18.14
N GLY A 42 10.83 -15.19 -17.38
CA GLY A 42 10.36 -14.97 -16.02
C GLY A 42 11.47 -14.65 -15.02
N THR A 43 12.67 -15.22 -15.18
CA THR A 43 13.82 -14.89 -14.31
C THR A 43 14.30 -13.46 -14.53
N LEU A 44 14.46 -13.03 -15.78
CA LEU A 44 14.86 -11.66 -16.09
C LEU A 44 13.81 -10.65 -15.60
N ALA A 45 12.52 -10.92 -15.85
CA ALA A 45 11.42 -10.09 -15.35
C ALA A 45 11.39 -10.02 -13.82
N THR A 46 11.67 -11.14 -13.13
CA THR A 46 11.79 -11.19 -11.65
C THR A 46 12.92 -10.28 -11.17
N LEU A 47 14.10 -10.36 -11.79
CA LEU A 47 15.27 -9.57 -11.40
C LEU A 47 15.09 -8.08 -11.73
N GLN A 48 14.52 -7.74 -12.88
CA GLN A 48 14.20 -6.35 -13.25
C GLN A 48 13.18 -5.74 -12.28
N TYR A 49 12.14 -6.50 -11.92
CA TYR A 49 11.18 -6.07 -10.92
C TYR A 49 11.86 -5.86 -9.56
N ALA A 50 12.65 -6.83 -9.10
CA ALA A 50 13.39 -6.71 -7.84
C ALA A 50 14.31 -5.47 -7.83
N LEU A 51 15.03 -5.20 -8.93
CA LEU A 51 15.85 -4.01 -9.07
C LEU A 51 15.02 -2.71 -9.00
N SER A 52 13.85 -2.67 -9.66
CA SER A 52 12.94 -1.53 -9.57
C SER A 52 12.47 -1.29 -8.12
N CYS A 53 12.15 -2.36 -7.40
CA CYS A 53 11.75 -2.29 -5.99
C CYS A 53 12.89 -1.72 -5.13
N VAL A 54 14.12 -2.20 -5.33
CA VAL A 54 15.29 -1.71 -4.60
C VAL A 54 15.52 -0.23 -4.86
N LYS A 55 15.47 0.20 -6.13
CA LYS A 55 15.60 1.62 -6.50
C LYS A 55 14.50 2.48 -5.87
N GLN A 56 13.27 2.00 -5.86
CA GLN A 56 12.13 2.71 -5.27
C GLN A 56 12.29 2.85 -3.75
N VAL A 57 12.74 1.80 -3.06
CA VAL A 57 13.01 1.84 -1.61
C VAL A 57 14.19 2.76 -1.28
N GLN A 58 15.25 2.74 -2.08
CA GLN A 58 16.41 3.64 -1.93
C GLN A 58 16.03 5.10 -2.14
N ALA A 59 15.26 5.43 -3.19
CA ALA A 59 14.74 6.78 -3.40
C ALA A 59 13.76 7.23 -2.30
N SER A 60 13.16 6.27 -1.58
CA SER A 60 12.30 6.56 -0.43
C SER A 60 13.09 6.67 0.88
N GLN A 61 14.41 6.47 0.88
CA GLN A 61 15.25 6.60 2.06
C GLN A 61 15.48 8.07 2.45
N ASP A 62 15.41 8.97 1.47
CA ASP A 62 15.42 10.43 1.64
C ASP A 62 14.24 10.91 2.50
N TYR A 63 13.10 10.21 2.48
CA TYR A 63 11.92 10.48 3.30
C TYR A 63 12.24 10.61 4.79
N TYR A 64 13.03 9.67 5.32
CA TYR A 64 13.40 9.64 6.75
C TYR A 64 14.51 10.66 7.08
N GLN A 65 15.35 10.99 6.09
CA GLN A 65 16.44 11.96 6.26
C GLN A 65 15.93 13.40 6.25
N GLN A 66 14.90 13.70 5.46
CA GLN A 66 14.26 15.03 5.42
C GLN A 66 13.76 15.48 6.80
N TRP A 67 13.33 14.52 7.64
CA TRP A 67 12.88 14.76 9.00
C TRP A 67 13.99 14.69 10.06
N SER A 68 15.13 14.07 9.74
CA SER A 68 16.28 13.99 10.65
C SER A 68 17.11 15.28 10.67
N ILE A 69 16.88 16.20 9.74
CA ILE A 69 17.68 17.43 9.57
C ILE A 69 17.04 18.63 10.28
N ASP A 70 15.79 18.55 10.74
CA ASP A 70 15.04 19.71 11.23
C ASP A 70 14.61 19.63 12.70
N ASP A 71 15.49 19.11 13.57
CA ASP A 71 15.41 19.33 15.03
C ASP A 71 15.42 20.84 15.39
N SER A 72 15.76 21.72 14.45
CA SER A 72 15.69 23.18 14.56
C SER A 72 14.33 23.80 14.21
N GLN A 73 13.46 23.11 13.47
CA GLN A 73 12.06 23.51 13.25
C GLN A 73 11.13 22.55 13.97
N THR A 74 11.23 22.51 15.30
CA THR A 74 10.07 22.25 16.17
C THR A 74 9.03 23.36 15.96
N CYS A 75 8.50 23.51 14.74
CA CYS A 75 7.29 24.26 14.50
C CYS A 75 6.22 23.49 15.26
N SER A 76 5.58 24.18 16.20
CA SER A 76 4.55 23.70 17.12
C SER A 76 3.33 23.15 16.37
N LEU A 77 3.48 21.99 15.72
CA LEU A 77 2.35 21.20 15.27
C LEU A 77 1.72 20.66 16.55
N ASP A 78 0.62 21.28 16.97
CA ASP A 78 -0.20 20.84 18.09
C ASP A 78 -0.71 19.42 17.78
N MET A 79 0.05 18.45 18.26
CA MET A 79 -0.12 17.05 17.94
C MET A 79 -0.66 16.35 19.17
N SER A 80 -1.88 15.82 19.06
CA SER A 80 -2.45 15.03 20.14
C SER A 80 -1.58 13.80 20.40
N THR A 81 -1.32 13.57 21.68
CA THR A 81 -0.50 12.46 22.17
C THR A 81 -1.41 11.40 22.76
N TYR A 82 -1.26 10.15 22.32
CA TYR A 82 -2.04 9.01 22.81
C TYR A 82 -1.13 7.91 23.31
N THR A 83 -1.55 7.24 24.37
CA THR A 83 -1.03 5.94 24.81
C THR A 83 -1.52 4.83 23.91
N ILE A 84 -0.82 3.69 23.94
CA ILE A 84 -1.29 2.47 23.29
C ILE A 84 -2.69 2.08 23.79
N GLU A 85 -2.99 2.20 25.10
CA GLU A 85 -4.30 1.88 25.66
C GLU A 85 -5.41 2.80 25.15
N GLU A 86 -5.16 4.11 25.05
CA GLU A 86 -6.11 5.07 24.46
C GLU A 86 -6.36 4.76 22.98
N LEU A 87 -5.32 4.40 22.23
CA LEU A 87 -5.45 3.96 20.84
C LEU A 87 -6.30 2.69 20.72
N GLU A 88 -6.08 1.69 21.58
CA GLU A 88 -6.87 0.47 21.59
C GLU A 88 -8.35 0.75 21.89
N ASN A 89 -8.63 1.61 22.87
CA ASN A 89 -10.00 2.02 23.20
C ASN A 89 -10.67 2.73 22.02
N ILE A 90 -10.03 3.76 21.45
CA ILE A 90 -10.60 4.54 20.34
C ILE A 90 -10.82 3.64 19.11
N THR A 91 -9.83 2.82 18.75
CA THR A 91 -9.91 1.97 17.55
C THR A 91 -10.92 0.85 17.69
N SER A 92 -11.15 0.35 18.91
CA SER A 92 -12.21 -0.63 19.19
C SER A 92 -13.60 -0.07 18.80
N GLU A 93 -13.88 1.20 19.07
CA GLU A 93 -15.14 1.85 18.66
C GLU A 93 -15.28 1.97 17.14
N TYR A 94 -14.21 2.30 16.42
CA TYR A 94 -14.22 2.36 14.95
C TYR A 94 -14.46 0.98 14.33
N THR A 95 -13.83 -0.06 14.88
CA THR A 95 -13.95 -1.44 14.35
C THR A 95 -15.32 -2.06 14.57
N LEU A 96 -16.04 -1.67 15.63
CA LEU A 96 -17.46 -2.04 15.81
C LEU A 96 -18.34 -1.51 14.66
N LYS A 97 -17.98 -0.38 14.06
CA LYS A 97 -18.73 0.21 12.94
C LYS A 97 -18.36 -0.41 11.59
N ASN A 98 -17.10 -0.79 11.40
CA ASN A 98 -16.62 -1.39 10.15
C ASN A 98 -15.61 -2.53 10.43
N PRO A 99 -16.01 -3.81 10.28
CA PRO A 99 -15.17 -4.96 10.59
C PRO A 99 -14.01 -5.16 9.61
N ASP A 100 -14.02 -4.42 8.49
CA ASP A 100 -12.98 -4.45 7.46
C ASP A 100 -11.90 -3.38 7.65
N THR A 101 -11.94 -2.68 8.78
CA THR A 101 -10.97 -1.63 9.13
C THR A 101 -10.01 -2.11 10.22
N PHE A 102 -8.73 -1.76 10.10
CA PHE A 102 -7.77 -1.81 11.19
C PHE A 102 -6.95 -0.52 11.26
N THR A 103 -6.34 -0.26 12.41
CA THR A 103 -5.52 0.93 12.61
C THR A 103 -4.08 0.54 12.88
N VAL A 104 -3.14 1.32 12.35
CA VAL A 104 -1.70 1.13 12.58
C VAL A 104 -1.01 2.47 12.78
N ALA A 105 -0.11 2.57 13.76
CA ALA A 105 0.75 3.73 13.98
C ALA A 105 2.18 3.41 13.54
N VAL A 106 2.71 4.21 12.63
CA VAL A 106 4.04 4.04 12.03
C VAL A 106 4.93 5.21 12.41
N SER A 107 6.05 4.94 13.06
CA SER A 107 7.04 5.96 13.44
C SER A 107 7.56 6.71 12.21
N PHE A 108 7.51 8.05 12.23
CA PHE A 108 8.09 8.86 11.15
C PHE A 108 9.60 8.75 11.08
N THR A 109 10.27 8.48 12.20
CA THR A 109 11.73 8.40 12.28
C THR A 109 12.25 7.05 11.76
N THR A 110 11.58 5.95 12.13
CA THR A 110 12.11 4.59 11.88
C THR A 110 11.33 3.82 10.81
N GLY A 111 10.10 4.24 10.52
CA GLY A 111 9.16 3.49 9.69
C GLY A 111 8.60 2.24 10.33
N LYS A 112 8.94 1.99 11.60
CA LYS A 112 8.48 0.81 12.34
C LYS A 112 7.07 1.01 12.85
N ILE A 113 6.34 -0.10 12.90
CA ILE A 113 5.01 -0.16 13.53
C ILE A 113 5.19 -0.07 15.04
N LEU A 114 4.64 0.98 15.65
CA LEU A 114 4.60 1.16 17.11
C LEU A 114 3.31 0.59 17.70
N TYR A 115 2.21 0.68 16.95
CA TYR A 115 0.91 0.16 17.35
C TYR A 115 0.19 -0.44 16.16
N ILE A 116 -0.55 -1.53 16.38
CA ILE A 116 -1.49 -2.09 15.41
C ILE A 116 -2.66 -2.72 16.16
N SER A 117 -3.88 -2.47 15.68
CA SER A 117 -5.10 -3.00 16.29
C SER A 117 -5.25 -4.50 16.06
N ASP A 118 -5.96 -5.19 16.95
CA ASP A 118 -6.11 -6.66 16.91
C ASP A 118 -6.81 -7.17 15.64
N GLN A 119 -7.68 -6.36 15.05
CA GLN A 119 -8.41 -6.66 13.81
C GLN A 119 -7.47 -6.91 12.62
N ALA A 120 -6.28 -6.30 12.63
CA ALA A 120 -5.29 -6.50 11.57
C ALA A 120 -4.92 -7.99 11.41
N ALA A 121 -4.87 -8.75 12.51
CA ALA A 121 -4.55 -10.17 12.47
C ALA A 121 -5.61 -10.98 11.69
N PHE A 122 -6.88 -10.63 11.86
CA PHE A 122 -8.00 -11.26 11.15
C PHE A 122 -8.07 -10.82 9.69
N ILE A 123 -8.03 -9.51 9.44
CA ILE A 123 -8.17 -8.92 8.10
C ILE A 123 -7.00 -9.32 7.20
N LEU A 124 -5.78 -9.20 7.71
CA LEU A 124 -4.56 -9.60 7.00
C LEU A 124 -4.26 -11.09 7.14
N ARG A 125 -5.03 -11.88 7.90
CA ARG A 125 -4.79 -13.33 8.11
C ARG A 125 -3.36 -13.63 8.57
N CYS A 126 -2.81 -12.80 9.45
CA CYS A 126 -1.43 -12.90 9.94
C CYS A 126 -1.39 -12.82 11.48
N LYS A 127 -0.37 -13.38 12.13
CA LYS A 127 -0.22 -13.25 13.59
C LYS A 127 0.24 -11.83 13.94
N ARG A 128 -0.31 -11.23 15.00
CA ARG A 128 0.04 -9.87 15.49
C ARG A 128 1.56 -9.70 15.67
N GLU A 129 2.23 -10.74 16.15
CA GLU A 129 3.68 -10.77 16.38
C GLU A 129 4.53 -10.47 15.14
N VAL A 130 4.01 -10.72 13.94
CA VAL A 130 4.73 -10.45 12.69
C VAL A 130 4.92 -8.94 12.47
N PHE A 131 4.03 -8.11 13.02
CA PHE A 131 4.08 -6.66 12.86
C PHE A 131 4.98 -5.97 13.89
N LYS A 132 5.25 -6.61 15.03
CA LYS A 132 5.98 -5.99 16.15
C LYS A 132 7.40 -5.59 15.73
N GLY A 133 7.68 -4.28 15.75
CA GLY A 133 8.99 -3.73 15.39
C GLY A 133 9.37 -3.84 13.90
N ALA A 134 8.47 -4.38 13.06
CA ALA A 134 8.65 -4.46 11.62
C ALA A 134 8.38 -3.09 10.97
N LYS A 135 9.00 -2.84 9.80
CA LYS A 135 8.70 -1.63 9.02
C LYS A 135 7.40 -1.82 8.27
N PHE A 136 6.49 -0.85 8.32
CA PHE A 136 5.18 -0.97 7.65
C PHE A 136 5.32 -1.19 6.14
N ALA A 137 6.27 -0.51 5.48
CA ALA A 137 6.55 -0.67 4.06
C ALA A 137 6.92 -2.11 3.63
N GLN A 138 7.34 -2.99 4.55
CA GLN A 138 7.62 -4.40 4.25
C GLN A 138 6.35 -5.20 3.90
N PHE A 139 5.19 -4.72 4.34
CA PHE A 139 3.89 -5.32 4.07
C PHE A 139 3.23 -4.73 2.83
N LEU A 140 3.76 -3.64 2.26
CA LEU A 140 3.21 -3.03 1.06
C LEU A 140 3.64 -3.82 -0.19
N ALA A 141 2.79 -3.81 -1.22
CA ALA A 141 3.21 -4.22 -2.54
C ALA A 141 4.31 -3.25 -3.00
N PRO A 142 5.42 -3.75 -3.55
CA PRO A 142 6.57 -2.90 -3.83
C PRO A 142 6.24 -1.67 -4.70
N GLN A 143 5.33 -1.83 -5.68
CA GLN A 143 4.92 -0.72 -6.55
C GLN A 143 4.19 0.42 -5.81
N ASP A 144 3.59 0.16 -4.65
CA ASP A 144 2.84 1.15 -3.88
C ASP A 144 3.73 1.90 -2.84
N VAL A 145 4.97 1.46 -2.64
CA VAL A 145 5.87 2.00 -1.60
C VAL A 145 6.15 3.50 -1.79
N SER A 146 6.43 3.95 -3.01
CA SER A 146 6.66 5.38 -3.26
C SER A 146 5.40 6.21 -3.11
N ILE A 147 4.22 5.65 -3.43
CA ILE A 147 2.93 6.32 -3.26
C ILE A 147 2.67 6.53 -1.77
N PHE A 148 2.92 5.48 -0.97
CA PHE A 148 2.83 5.54 0.47
C PHE A 148 3.72 6.65 1.04
N TYR A 149 5.02 6.65 0.74
CA TYR A 149 5.93 7.66 1.25
C TYR A 149 5.62 9.07 0.76
N GLY A 150 5.30 9.24 -0.52
CA GLY A 150 4.93 10.55 -1.07
C GLY A 150 3.66 11.14 -0.47
N SER A 151 2.77 10.30 0.07
CA SER A 151 1.47 10.74 0.60
C SER A 151 1.37 10.72 2.12
N THR A 152 2.36 10.15 2.81
CA THR A 152 2.40 10.10 4.28
C THR A 152 3.43 11.06 4.88
N ALA A 153 4.02 11.94 4.07
CA ALA A 153 4.95 12.94 4.56
C ALA A 153 4.29 13.84 5.62
N PRO A 154 4.90 14.04 6.81
CA PRO A 154 4.23 14.67 7.96
C PRO A 154 3.58 16.02 7.69
N TYR A 155 4.22 16.87 6.87
CA TYR A 155 3.74 18.20 6.52
C TYR A 155 2.50 18.23 5.62
N HIS A 156 2.07 17.07 5.11
CA HIS A 156 0.83 16.91 4.34
C HIS A 156 -0.33 16.37 5.17
N LEU A 157 -0.10 15.96 6.42
CA LEU A 157 -1.06 15.18 7.18
C LEU A 157 -1.90 16.02 8.14
N PRO A 158 -3.22 15.79 8.21
CA PRO A 158 -4.08 16.41 9.21
C PRO A 158 -3.80 15.82 10.61
N SER A 159 -3.96 16.63 11.65
CA SER A 159 -3.95 16.14 13.04
C SER A 159 -5.18 15.27 13.31
N TRP A 160 -5.00 14.12 13.97
CA TRP A 160 -6.12 13.22 14.24
C TRP A 160 -7.15 13.84 15.20
N GLY A 161 -6.70 14.61 16.20
CA GLY A 161 -7.57 15.24 17.19
C GLY A 161 -8.53 16.30 16.64
N ALA A 162 -8.33 16.75 15.40
CA ALA A 162 -9.20 17.71 14.73
C ALA A 162 -10.33 17.04 13.91
N CYS A 163 -10.47 15.71 13.99
CA CYS A 163 -11.52 14.99 13.28
C CYS A 163 -12.90 15.51 13.70
N PRO A 164 -13.73 16.03 12.77
CA PRO A 164 -15.15 16.19 13.04
C PRO A 164 -15.67 14.81 13.42
N SER A 165 -16.51 14.74 14.46
CA SER A 165 -17.27 13.55 14.77
C SER A 165 -17.86 12.94 13.48
N ALA A 166 -17.98 11.60 13.47
CA ALA A 166 -18.45 10.76 12.36
C ALA A 166 -19.91 11.04 11.88
N THR A 167 -20.38 12.28 11.96
CA THR A 167 -21.72 12.77 11.64
C THR A 167 -21.72 13.98 10.69
N SER A 168 -20.57 14.53 10.30
CA SER A 168 -20.49 15.54 9.22
C SER A 168 -19.98 14.88 7.93
N MET A 169 -20.90 14.59 7.01
CA MET A 169 -20.58 14.37 5.60
C MET A 169 -20.26 15.73 4.95
N ASP A 170 -19.19 16.38 5.37
CA ASP A 170 -18.63 17.51 4.63
C ASP A 170 -17.41 17.02 3.83
N TYR A 171 -17.51 17.16 2.51
CA TYR A 171 -16.54 16.75 1.48
C TYR A 171 -15.20 17.53 1.55
N THR A 172 -14.71 17.87 2.74
CA THR A 172 -13.30 18.24 2.92
C THR A 172 -12.49 16.95 2.84
N GLN A 173 -12.09 16.64 1.61
CA GLN A 173 -11.28 15.52 1.13
C GLN A 173 -10.14 15.15 2.10
N GLU A 174 -10.42 14.32 3.10
CA GLU A 174 -9.38 13.54 3.76
C GLU A 174 -8.68 12.75 2.66
N LYS A 175 -7.44 13.11 2.35
CA LYS A 175 -6.71 12.56 1.20
C LYS A 175 -6.37 11.10 1.48
N SER A 176 -7.32 10.22 1.16
CA SER A 176 -7.14 8.78 1.20
C SER A 176 -6.14 8.37 0.13
N ILE A 177 -5.29 7.40 0.46
CA ILE A 177 -4.37 6.78 -0.48
C ILE A 177 -4.67 5.29 -0.60
N PHE A 178 -4.30 4.70 -1.73
CA PHE A 178 -4.56 3.29 -1.98
C PHE A 178 -3.26 2.52 -1.95
N CYS A 179 -3.22 1.44 -1.19
CA CYS A 179 -2.05 0.58 -1.09
C CYS A 179 -2.49 -0.87 -1.04
N ARG A 180 -1.70 -1.74 -1.65
CA ARG A 180 -1.91 -3.18 -1.57
C ARG A 180 -1.07 -3.71 -0.40
N ILE A 181 -1.71 -4.31 0.60
CA ILE A 181 -1.06 -4.83 1.82
C ILE A 181 -1.05 -6.36 1.78
N SER A 182 0.09 -6.95 2.13
CA SER A 182 0.27 -8.39 2.15
C SER A 182 -0.49 -9.02 3.31
N GLY A 183 -1.30 -10.03 2.99
CA GLY A 183 -1.87 -10.93 3.99
C GLY A 183 -0.96 -12.13 4.29
N GLY A 184 -1.24 -12.81 5.40
CA GLY A 184 -0.51 -13.97 5.88
C GLY A 184 -0.70 -15.21 5.00
N HIS A 185 0.26 -16.12 5.17
CA HIS A 185 0.39 -17.37 4.43
C HIS A 185 -0.62 -18.42 4.92
N ALA A 186 -1.86 -18.37 4.42
CA ALA A 186 -2.77 -19.50 4.55
C ALA A 186 -2.31 -20.62 3.59
N GLY A 187 -1.49 -21.56 4.10
CA GLY A 187 -1.11 -22.79 3.41
C GLY A 187 -0.13 -22.61 2.23
N ALA A 188 1.16 -22.59 2.54
CA ALA A 188 2.30 -22.82 1.62
C ALA A 188 2.09 -22.56 0.10
N ARG A 189 2.23 -21.28 -0.34
CA ARG A 189 3.16 -20.86 -1.43
C ARG A 189 2.91 -19.48 -2.04
N GLU A 190 1.87 -18.74 -1.66
CA GLU A 190 1.55 -17.50 -2.37
C GLU A 190 1.29 -16.33 -1.43
N LEU A 191 2.25 -15.40 -1.40
CA LEU A 191 2.05 -14.06 -0.87
C LEU A 191 0.93 -13.39 -1.68
N ARG A 192 -0.13 -12.97 -1.00
CA ARG A 192 -1.25 -12.25 -1.60
C ARG A 192 -1.30 -10.85 -1.05
N TYR A 193 -1.49 -9.91 -1.95
CA TYR A 193 -1.73 -8.52 -1.61
C TYR A 193 -3.22 -8.22 -1.79
N TYR A 194 -3.80 -7.52 -0.81
CA TYR A 194 -5.17 -7.07 -0.85
C TYR A 194 -5.21 -5.54 -0.92
N PRO A 195 -6.15 -4.95 -1.66
CA PRO A 195 -6.28 -3.51 -1.77
C PRO A 195 -6.87 -2.91 -0.49
N PHE A 196 -6.27 -1.81 -0.03
CA PHE A 196 -6.74 -1.03 1.11
C PHE A 196 -6.81 0.46 0.73
N ARG A 197 -7.83 1.13 1.26
CA ARG A 197 -7.89 2.58 1.37
C ARG A 197 -7.27 2.96 2.71
N LEU A 198 -6.24 3.80 2.69
CA LEU A 198 -5.54 4.27 3.87
C LEU A 198 -5.85 5.75 4.07
N THR A 199 -6.32 6.11 5.26
CA THR A 199 -6.46 7.51 5.67
C THR A 199 -5.36 7.84 6.68
N PRO A 200 -4.36 8.65 6.29
CA PRO A 200 -3.23 8.99 7.16
C PRO A 200 -3.51 10.22 8.02
N TYR A 201 -3.07 10.18 9.28
CA TYR A 201 -3.15 11.27 10.25
C TYR A 201 -1.83 11.44 11.00
N LEU A 202 -1.60 12.65 11.48
CA LEU A 202 -0.47 13.05 12.31
C LEU A 202 -0.82 12.87 13.79
N THR A 203 0.01 12.15 14.56
CA THR A 203 -0.15 11.97 16.01
C THR A 203 1.15 11.60 16.73
N LYS A 204 1.22 11.77 18.06
CA LYS A 204 2.29 11.21 18.89
C LYS A 204 1.79 9.96 19.61
N VAL A 205 2.58 8.89 19.59
CA VAL A 205 2.31 7.67 20.34
C VAL A 205 3.33 7.52 21.44
N ARG A 206 2.87 7.47 22.69
CA ARG A 206 3.73 7.20 23.85
C ARG A 206 3.59 5.75 24.28
N ASP A 207 4.73 5.09 24.45
CA ASP A 207 4.81 3.87 25.23
C ASP A 207 4.78 4.21 26.73
N SER A 208 4.51 3.25 27.60
CA SER A 208 4.38 3.47 29.06
C SER A 208 5.60 4.17 29.68
N ASP A 209 6.76 4.05 29.05
CA ASP A 209 8.06 4.42 29.63
C ASP A 209 8.62 5.78 29.14
N SER A 210 7.95 6.46 28.19
CA SER A 210 8.47 7.70 27.58
C SER A 210 7.48 8.87 27.69
N ALA A 211 7.88 9.93 28.38
CA ALA A 211 7.06 11.12 28.61
C ALA A 211 6.75 11.93 27.32
N GLU A 212 7.64 11.94 26.33
CA GLU A 212 7.53 12.86 25.17
C GLU A 212 6.82 12.29 23.93
N GLY A 213 6.50 10.98 23.93
CA GLY A 213 5.88 10.29 22.79
C GLY A 213 6.73 10.29 21.50
N GLN A 214 6.42 9.40 20.57
CA GLN A 214 7.07 9.31 19.26
C GLN A 214 6.14 9.84 18.16
N PRO A 215 6.61 10.73 17.26
CA PRO A 215 5.79 11.23 16.16
C PRO A 215 5.52 10.10 15.14
N CYS A 216 4.25 9.92 14.80
CA CYS A 216 3.75 8.79 14.02
C CYS A 216 2.75 9.20 12.95
N CYS A 217 2.78 8.47 11.83
CA CYS A 217 1.67 8.38 10.90
C CYS A 217 0.69 7.36 11.46
N LEU A 218 -0.47 7.80 11.92
CA LEU A 218 -1.58 6.89 12.18
C LEU A 218 -2.34 6.65 10.88
N LEU A 219 -2.56 5.39 10.54
CA LEU A 219 -3.28 4.99 9.34
C LEU A 219 -4.53 4.24 9.75
N ILE A 220 -5.68 4.71 9.27
CA ILE A 220 -6.91 3.93 9.27
C ILE A 220 -6.97 3.19 7.93
N ALA A 221 -6.87 1.87 7.97
CA ALA A 221 -6.80 1.01 6.78
C ALA A 221 -8.11 0.25 6.61
N GLU A 222 -8.88 0.60 5.58
CA GLU A 222 -10.13 -0.08 5.21
C GLU A 222 -9.89 -1.01 4.02
N ARG A 223 -10.28 -2.28 4.15
CA ARG A 223 -10.16 -3.25 3.06
C ARG A 223 -11.15 -2.94 1.95
N ILE A 224 -10.67 -2.90 0.72
CA ILE A 224 -11.52 -2.76 -0.47
C ILE A 224 -11.92 -4.16 -0.92
N HIS A 225 -13.24 -4.39 -0.95
CA HIS A 225 -13.82 -5.61 -1.51
C HIS A 225 -14.31 -5.36 -2.93
N SER A 226 -14.32 -6.42 -3.73
CA SER A 226 -14.94 -6.34 -5.04
C SER A 226 -16.43 -6.11 -4.88
N GLY A 227 -16.94 -5.16 -5.66
CA GLY A 227 -18.37 -4.91 -5.76
C GLY A 227 -19.21 -6.10 -6.25
N TYR A 228 -18.54 -7.17 -6.70
CA TYR A 228 -19.17 -8.37 -7.25
C TYR A 228 -19.12 -9.58 -6.29
N GLU A 229 -18.53 -9.46 -5.08
CA GLU A 229 -18.31 -10.60 -4.17
C GLU A 229 -19.48 -10.92 -3.21
N ALA A 230 -20.38 -9.98 -2.86
CA ALA A 230 -21.64 -10.22 -2.12
C ALA A 230 -22.59 -9.00 -2.15
N PRO A 231 -23.84 -9.07 -1.64
CA PRO A 231 -25.05 -8.79 -2.41
C PRO A 231 -25.07 -7.41 -3.10
N ARG A 232 -25.61 -7.39 -4.33
CA ARG A 232 -25.79 -6.23 -5.24
C ARG A 232 -25.57 -4.87 -4.56
N ILE A 233 -24.42 -4.24 -4.84
CA ILE A 233 -24.15 -2.84 -4.47
C ILE A 233 -25.37 -1.98 -4.81
N PRO A 234 -25.89 -1.11 -3.92
CA PRO A 234 -26.99 -0.23 -4.25
C PRO A 234 -26.70 0.60 -5.52
N PRO A 235 -27.66 0.81 -6.44
CA PRO A 235 -27.41 1.52 -7.71
C PRO A 235 -26.76 2.89 -7.55
N ASP A 236 -27.15 3.64 -6.51
CA ASP A 236 -26.59 4.93 -6.10
C ASP A 236 -25.11 4.86 -5.73
N LYS A 237 -24.64 3.69 -5.26
CA LYS A 237 -23.23 3.41 -4.94
C LYS A 237 -22.44 2.81 -6.11
N ARG A 238 -23.05 2.66 -7.29
CA ARG A 238 -22.39 2.19 -8.52
C ARG A 238 -21.96 3.33 -9.44
N ILE A 239 -22.11 4.57 -9.01
CA ILE A 239 -21.79 5.75 -9.78
C ILE A 239 -20.43 6.28 -9.33
N PHE A 240 -19.52 6.44 -10.29
CA PHE A 240 -18.20 7.03 -10.09
C PHE A 240 -17.89 7.94 -11.26
N THR A 241 -16.93 8.84 -11.08
CA THR A 241 -16.49 9.77 -12.14
C THR A 241 -15.03 9.52 -12.51
N THR A 242 -14.72 9.63 -13.80
CA THR A 242 -13.34 9.66 -14.29
C THR A 242 -13.14 10.89 -15.16
N ARG A 243 -11.96 11.51 -15.07
CA ARG A 243 -11.53 12.59 -15.96
C ARG A 243 -10.50 12.04 -16.92
N HIS A 244 -10.54 12.50 -18.17
CA HIS A 244 -9.62 12.06 -19.20
C HIS A 244 -9.00 13.24 -19.92
N THR A 245 -7.76 13.05 -20.39
CA THR A 245 -7.13 13.98 -21.33
C THR A 245 -7.79 13.87 -22.72
N PRO A 246 -7.57 14.84 -23.63
CA PRO A 246 -8.03 14.74 -25.01
C PRO A 246 -7.49 13.52 -25.77
N SER A 247 -6.40 12.89 -25.29
CA SER A 247 -5.87 11.64 -25.85
C SER A 247 -6.47 10.38 -25.20
N CYS A 248 -7.57 10.51 -24.47
CA CYS A 248 -8.24 9.40 -23.77
C CYS A 248 -7.36 8.68 -22.73
N LEU A 249 -6.41 9.39 -22.13
CA LEU A 249 -5.69 8.90 -20.95
C LEU A 249 -6.48 9.25 -19.70
N PHE A 250 -6.61 8.33 -18.74
CA PHE A 250 -7.14 8.66 -17.42
C PHE A 250 -6.27 9.76 -16.79
N GLN A 251 -6.92 10.86 -16.40
CA GLN A 251 -6.29 11.97 -15.70
C GLN A 251 -6.62 11.93 -14.21
N ASP A 252 -7.85 11.57 -13.88
CA ASP A 252 -8.34 11.46 -12.51
C ASP A 252 -9.39 10.35 -12.43
N VAL A 253 -9.42 9.65 -11.30
CA VAL A 253 -10.32 8.52 -11.06
C VAL A 253 -10.84 8.62 -9.63
N ASP A 254 -12.16 8.72 -9.51
CA ASP A 254 -12.86 8.70 -8.23
C ASP A 254 -12.58 7.41 -7.45
N GLU A 255 -12.35 7.53 -6.14
CA GLU A 255 -12.12 6.40 -5.25
C GLU A 255 -13.24 5.35 -5.27
N ARG A 256 -14.49 5.78 -5.53
CA ARG A 256 -15.66 4.89 -5.67
C ARG A 256 -15.51 3.92 -6.84
N ALA A 257 -14.63 4.20 -7.79
CA ALA A 257 -14.36 3.32 -8.93
C ALA A 257 -13.58 2.06 -8.52
N ALA A 258 -12.77 2.11 -7.46
CA ALA A 258 -11.90 1.00 -7.07
C ALA A 258 -12.63 -0.35 -6.86
N PRO A 259 -13.70 -0.42 -6.04
CA PRO A 259 -14.45 -1.67 -5.88
C PRO A 259 -15.19 -2.14 -7.15
N LEU A 260 -15.48 -1.23 -8.09
CA LEU A 260 -16.28 -1.49 -9.29
C LEU A 260 -15.43 -1.90 -10.50
N LEU A 261 -14.26 -1.29 -10.66
CA LEU A 261 -13.35 -1.57 -11.78
C LEU A 261 -12.36 -2.68 -11.45
N GLY A 262 -12.11 -2.95 -10.16
CA GLY A 262 -11.08 -3.90 -9.73
C GLY A 262 -9.65 -3.37 -9.89
N TYR A 263 -9.49 -2.08 -10.20
CA TYR A 263 -8.21 -1.38 -10.29
C TYR A 263 -8.16 -0.26 -9.27
N LEU A 264 -6.99 -0.03 -8.67
CA LEU A 264 -6.79 1.15 -7.84
C LEU A 264 -6.64 2.39 -8.74
N PRO A 265 -7.03 3.60 -8.28
CA PRO A 265 -6.91 4.82 -9.07
C PRO A 265 -5.51 5.02 -9.68
N GLN A 266 -4.44 4.75 -8.93
CA GLN A 266 -3.06 4.87 -9.41
C GLN A 266 -2.68 3.88 -10.51
N ASP A 267 -3.38 2.75 -10.63
CA ASP A 267 -3.12 1.76 -11.69
C ASP A 267 -3.77 2.19 -13.02
N LEU A 268 -4.69 3.17 -12.98
CA LEU A 268 -5.42 3.69 -14.13
C LEU A 268 -4.86 5.02 -14.62
N VAL A 269 -4.52 5.97 -13.72
CA VAL A 269 -4.05 7.30 -14.10
C VAL A 269 -2.84 7.22 -15.05
N GLY A 270 -2.89 8.00 -16.13
CA GLY A 270 -1.89 8.04 -17.20
C GLY A 270 -2.03 6.97 -18.28
N THR A 271 -2.95 6.01 -18.12
CA THR A 271 -3.15 4.91 -19.08
C THR A 271 -4.32 5.16 -20.03
N PRO A 272 -4.31 4.60 -21.26
CA PRO A 272 -5.43 4.73 -22.19
C PRO A 272 -6.67 3.96 -21.74
N VAL A 273 -7.84 4.62 -21.73
CA VAL A 273 -9.13 4.00 -21.37
C VAL A 273 -9.43 2.74 -22.19
N LEU A 274 -9.04 2.74 -23.47
CA LEU A 274 -9.33 1.64 -24.40
C LEU A 274 -8.71 0.29 -23.97
N PHE A 275 -7.66 0.28 -23.14
CA PHE A 275 -7.04 -0.95 -22.66
C PHE A 275 -7.90 -1.70 -21.64
N TYR A 276 -8.82 -1.01 -20.97
CA TYR A 276 -9.68 -1.56 -19.92
C TYR A 276 -11.08 -1.92 -20.44
N LEU A 277 -11.32 -1.71 -21.73
CA LEU A 277 -12.56 -2.08 -22.40
C LEU A 277 -12.45 -3.45 -23.07
N HIS A 278 -13.58 -4.15 -23.12
CA HIS A 278 -13.72 -5.36 -23.90
C HIS A 278 -13.37 -5.08 -25.37
N PRO A 279 -12.58 -5.95 -26.05
CA PRO A 279 -12.12 -5.69 -27.42
C PRO A 279 -13.24 -5.36 -28.41
N GLU A 280 -14.41 -5.97 -28.25
CA GLU A 280 -15.58 -5.76 -29.11
C GLU A 280 -16.19 -4.36 -28.97
N ASP A 281 -16.03 -3.71 -27.82
CA ASP A 281 -16.59 -2.38 -27.54
C ASP A 281 -15.63 -1.24 -27.92
N ARG A 282 -14.35 -1.54 -28.16
CA ARG A 282 -13.32 -0.53 -28.48
C ARG A 282 -13.63 0.30 -29.72
N PRO A 283 -14.12 -0.29 -30.85
CA PRO A 283 -14.46 0.50 -32.04
C PRO A 283 -15.58 1.52 -31.75
N LEU A 284 -16.58 1.14 -30.97
CA LEU A 284 -17.68 2.02 -30.57
C LEU A 284 -17.16 3.17 -29.70
N MET A 285 -16.35 2.86 -28.68
CA MET A 285 -15.80 3.87 -27.78
C MET A 285 -14.85 4.85 -28.50
N LEU A 286 -14.09 4.37 -29.49
CA LEU A 286 -13.30 5.25 -30.34
C LEU A 286 -14.17 6.19 -31.19
N ALA A 287 -15.29 5.69 -31.74
CA ALA A 287 -16.22 6.52 -32.49
C ALA A 287 -16.86 7.60 -31.60
N ILE A 288 -17.23 7.24 -30.36
CA ILE A 288 -17.73 8.19 -29.34
C ILE A 288 -16.67 9.25 -29.04
N HIS A 289 -15.43 8.85 -28.78
CA HIS A 289 -14.34 9.77 -28.50
C HIS A 289 -14.11 10.78 -29.63
N LYS A 290 -14.10 10.32 -30.89
CA LYS A 290 -13.99 11.20 -32.07
C LYS A 290 -15.11 12.23 -32.13
N LYS A 291 -16.36 11.83 -31.81
CA LYS A 291 -17.48 12.76 -31.74
C LYS A 291 -17.28 13.79 -30.64
N ILE A 292 -16.85 13.38 -29.44
CA ILE A 292 -16.57 14.31 -28.34
C ILE A 292 -15.54 15.36 -28.75
N LEU A 293 -14.43 14.96 -29.40
CA LEU A 293 -13.41 15.90 -29.87
C LEU A 293 -13.86 16.83 -30.99
N GLN A 294 -14.87 16.46 -31.76
CA GLN A 294 -15.44 17.34 -32.80
C GLN A 294 -16.31 18.46 -32.24
N TYR A 295 -16.83 18.29 -31.01
CA TYR A 295 -17.76 19.21 -30.36
C TYR A 295 -17.23 19.80 -29.05
N ALA A 296 -15.94 19.59 -28.74
CA ALA A 296 -15.24 20.15 -27.59
C ALA A 296 -14.50 21.44 -27.98
#